data_AF-A0A6A6FLS1-F1
#
_entry.id   AF-A0A6A6FLS1-F1
#
_cell.length_a   1.000
_cell.length_b   1.000
_cell.length_c   1.000
_cell.angle_alpha   90.00
_cell.angle_beta   90.00
_cell.angle_gamma   90.00
#
_symmetry.space_group_name_H-M   'P 1'
#
loop_
_entity.id
_entity.type
_entity.pdbx_description
1 polymer ?
#
loop_
_entity_poly.entity_id
_entity_poly.type
_entity_poly.pdbx_seq_one_letter_code
_entity_poly.pdbx_strand_id
1 'polypeptide(L)'
;MSINLQQIRLRHDAVWVPMNQVSSGAWSADLQFLATEYLNGCTAVAIVSEYGGILAHIAPRTSTTTGDQNVRDLMTQVVHHFTTGRNAGLFPSATAVVLAAVYENEIALPDAVEFIRRVLERLDLPIRYQKYRVRRQGEARVSGETSFVLHGRRGMRPGLYVNGTQLHR
;
A
#
# COMPACT_ATOMS: atom_id res chain seq x y z
N MET A 1 0.80 15.31 -11.67
CA MET A 1 -0.66 15.08 -11.71
C MET A 1 -1.11 14.75 -10.30
N SER A 2 -2.16 15.40 -9.78
CA SER A 2 -2.73 15.09 -8.46
C SER A 2 -4.04 14.30 -8.61
N ILE A 3 -4.37 13.50 -7.60
CA ILE A 3 -5.67 12.81 -7.51
C ILE A 3 -6.46 13.34 -6.33
N ASN A 4 -7.78 13.37 -6.45
CA ASN A 4 -8.68 13.72 -5.37
C ASN A 4 -9.32 12.45 -4.78
N LEU A 5 -9.04 12.15 -3.51
CA LEU A 5 -9.60 10.96 -2.85
C LEU A 5 -11.12 10.98 -2.71
N GLN A 6 -11.73 12.16 -2.53
CA GLN A 6 -13.20 12.23 -2.47
C GLN A 6 -13.82 11.76 -3.77
N GLN A 7 -13.20 12.08 -4.91
CA GLN A 7 -13.65 11.58 -6.21
C GLN A 7 -13.47 10.06 -6.28
N ILE A 8 -12.32 9.53 -5.83
CA ILE A 8 -12.04 8.09 -5.83
C ILE A 8 -13.02 7.31 -4.94
N ARG A 9 -13.44 7.86 -3.79
CA ARG A 9 -14.45 7.23 -2.91
C ARG A 9 -15.77 6.97 -3.61
N LEU A 10 -16.11 7.78 -4.61
CA LEU A 10 -17.38 7.69 -5.34
C LEU A 10 -17.26 6.84 -6.61
N ARG A 11 -16.07 6.29 -6.91
CA ARG A 11 -15.86 5.49 -8.11
C ARG A 11 -16.24 4.03 -7.86
N HIS A 12 -16.94 3.44 -8.82
CA HIS A 12 -17.27 2.02 -8.82
C HIS A 12 -16.07 1.12 -9.15
N ASP A 13 -15.06 1.66 -9.86
CA ASP A 13 -13.83 0.96 -10.23
C ASP A 13 -12.70 1.15 -9.20
N ALA A 14 -13.06 1.53 -7.97
CA ALA A 14 -12.15 1.73 -6.86
C ALA A 14 -12.44 0.74 -5.72
N VAL A 15 -11.41 0.01 -5.31
CA VAL A 15 -11.43 -0.84 -4.13
C VAL A 15 -10.69 -0.14 -3.00
N TRP A 16 -11.39 0.07 -1.89
CA TRP A 16 -10.82 0.58 -0.66
C TRP A 16 -10.30 -0.56 0.19
N VAL A 17 -9.03 -0.46 0.60
CA VAL A 17 -8.36 -1.42 1.47
C VAL A 17 -8.39 -0.87 2.90
N PRO A 18 -9.26 -1.41 3.77
CA PRO A 18 -9.34 -0.98 5.16
C PRO A 18 -8.08 -1.35 5.94
N MET A 19 -7.94 -0.75 7.11
CA MET A 19 -6.90 -1.12 8.07
C MET A 19 -6.96 -2.61 8.40
N ASN A 20 -5.79 -3.25 8.44
CA ASN A 20 -5.58 -4.68 8.62
C ASN A 20 -6.20 -5.58 7.56
N GLN A 21 -6.22 -5.11 6.31
CA GLN A 21 -6.64 -5.92 5.17
C GLN A 21 -5.63 -5.84 4.02
N VAL A 22 -5.70 -6.85 3.16
CA VAL A 22 -5.00 -6.92 1.88
C VAL A 22 -6.06 -7.06 0.79
N SER A 23 -5.90 -6.33 -0.31
CA SER A 23 -6.71 -6.55 -1.51
C SER A 23 -5.83 -6.54 -2.74
N SER A 24 -6.25 -7.27 -3.76
CA SER A 24 -5.55 -7.36 -5.03
C SER A 24 -6.52 -7.48 -6.18
N GLY A 25 -6.07 -7.15 -7.38
CA GLY A 25 -6.80 -7.52 -8.59
C GLY A 25 -6.05 -7.21 -9.86
N ALA A 26 -6.60 -7.71 -10.97
CA ALA A 26 -6.16 -7.36 -12.30
C ALA A 26 -6.75 -6.01 -12.72
N TRP A 27 -5.96 -5.18 -13.38
CA TRP A 27 -6.45 -3.91 -13.90
C TRP A 27 -7.47 -4.16 -15.01
N SER A 28 -8.61 -3.49 -14.91
CA SER A 28 -9.72 -3.61 -15.87
C SER A 28 -10.56 -2.33 -15.88
N ALA A 29 -11.67 -2.32 -16.63
CA ALA A 29 -12.65 -1.24 -16.56
C ALA A 29 -13.32 -1.18 -15.17
N ASP A 30 -13.46 -2.33 -14.49
CA ASP A 30 -14.14 -2.47 -13.21
C ASP A 30 -13.17 -2.36 -12.01
N LEU A 31 -11.86 -2.31 -12.26
CA LEU A 31 -10.84 -2.09 -11.24
C LEU A 31 -9.68 -1.26 -11.80
N GLN A 32 -9.70 0.04 -11.50
CA GLN A 32 -8.62 0.97 -11.82
C GLN A 32 -7.92 1.49 -10.58
N PHE A 33 -8.54 1.42 -9.40
CA PHE A 33 -7.98 1.99 -8.17
C PHE A 33 -7.95 0.97 -7.04
N LEU A 34 -6.78 0.89 -6.39
CA LEU A 34 -6.64 0.34 -5.03
C LEU A 34 -6.23 1.48 -4.12
N ALA A 35 -7.01 1.78 -3.09
CA ALA A 35 -6.82 2.95 -2.26
C ALA A 35 -6.88 2.61 -0.76
N THR A 36 -6.07 3.30 0.03
CA THR A 36 -6.17 3.29 1.48
C THR A 36 -5.87 4.67 2.05
N GLU A 37 -6.37 4.95 3.26
CA GLU A 37 -6.26 6.24 3.92
C GLU A 37 -6.20 6.09 5.44
N TYR A 38 -6.00 7.22 6.13
CA TYR A 38 -5.84 7.28 7.58
C TYR A 38 -4.65 6.45 8.08
N LEU A 39 -3.56 6.42 7.31
CA LEU A 39 -2.39 5.60 7.63
C LEU A 39 -1.71 5.97 8.95
N ASN A 40 -1.98 7.10 9.60
CA ASN A 40 -1.50 7.54 10.92
C ASN A 40 -0.71 6.55 11.85
N GLY A 41 0.51 6.16 11.48
CA GLY A 41 1.36 5.22 12.22
C GLY A 41 1.36 3.77 11.71
N CYS A 42 0.43 3.43 10.82
CA CYS A 42 0.37 2.24 9.98
C CYS A 42 1.37 2.28 8.84
N THR A 43 1.67 1.08 8.32
CA THR A 43 2.47 0.90 7.11
C THR A 43 1.57 0.45 5.98
N ALA A 44 1.70 1.06 4.80
CA ALA A 44 1.08 0.52 3.59
C ALA A 44 2.13 -0.21 2.74
N VAL A 45 1.76 -1.38 2.23
CA VAL A 45 2.60 -2.15 1.31
C VAL A 45 1.83 -2.33 0.01
N ALA A 46 2.47 -2.01 -1.11
CA ALA A 46 1.93 -2.29 -2.42
C ALA A 46 2.89 -3.13 -3.25
N ILE A 47 2.36 -4.02 -4.07
CA ILE A 47 3.09 -4.67 -5.16
C ILE A 47 2.31 -4.35 -6.43
N VAL A 48 2.98 -3.85 -7.45
CA VAL A 48 2.31 -3.30 -8.63
C VAL A 48 3.01 -3.69 -9.92
N SER A 49 2.23 -3.93 -10.97
CA SER A 49 2.67 -4.14 -12.35
C SER A 49 1.73 -3.43 -13.33
N GLU A 50 2.01 -3.58 -14.62
CA GLU A 50 1.13 -3.11 -15.70
C GLU A 50 -0.18 -3.90 -15.82
N TYR A 51 -0.32 -5.04 -15.14
CA TYR A 51 -1.48 -5.92 -15.27
C TYR A 51 -2.29 -6.06 -13.99
N GLY A 52 -1.71 -5.79 -12.82
CA GLY A 52 -2.43 -5.85 -11.56
C GLY A 52 -1.72 -5.13 -10.42
N GLY A 53 -2.39 -5.12 -9.27
CA GLY A 53 -1.88 -4.53 -8.05
C GLY A 53 -2.33 -5.29 -6.81
N ILE A 54 -1.54 -5.15 -5.77
CA ILE A 54 -1.80 -5.60 -4.40
C ILE A 54 -1.59 -4.39 -3.51
N LEU A 55 -2.50 -4.14 -2.58
CA LEU A 55 -2.37 -3.11 -1.56
C LEU A 55 -2.75 -3.69 -0.20
N ALA A 56 -1.92 -3.43 0.81
CA ALA A 56 -2.12 -3.81 2.19
C ALA A 56 -2.03 -2.58 3.10
N HIS A 57 -2.90 -2.49 4.09
CA HIS A 57 -2.84 -1.50 5.17
C HIS A 57 -2.57 -2.23 6.48
N ILE A 58 -1.36 -2.10 7.01
CA ILE A 58 -0.86 -2.87 8.16
C ILE A 58 -0.78 -1.95 9.39
N ALA A 59 -1.61 -2.21 10.39
CA ALA A 59 -1.56 -1.47 11.65
C ALA A 59 -0.37 -1.92 12.51
N PRO A 60 0.25 -0.98 13.28
CA PRO A 60 1.40 -1.25 14.14
C PRO A 60 1.05 -2.16 15.32
N ARG A 61 -0.19 -2.09 15.81
CA ARG A 61 -0.75 -2.91 16.89
C ARG A 61 -2.23 -3.11 16.61
N THR A 62 -2.76 -4.26 17.02
CA THR A 62 -4.21 -4.51 17.08
C THR A 62 -4.61 -4.73 18.54
N SER A 63 -5.91 -4.76 18.83
CA SER A 63 -6.41 -5.06 20.17
C SER A 63 -6.25 -6.54 20.57
N THR A 64 -5.98 -7.43 19.61
CA THR A 64 -6.06 -8.89 19.78
C THR A 64 -4.78 -9.63 19.44
N THR A 65 -3.84 -9.03 18.72
CA THR A 65 -2.57 -9.64 18.31
C THR A 65 -1.39 -8.73 18.61
N THR A 66 -0.23 -9.32 18.91
CA THR A 66 1.02 -8.54 18.99
C THR A 66 1.29 -7.90 17.61
N GLY A 67 1.88 -6.70 17.60
CA GLY A 67 2.18 -5.98 16.36
C GLY A 67 2.94 -6.84 15.34
N ASP A 68 3.91 -7.62 15.83
CA ASP A 68 4.71 -8.53 15.01
C ASP A 68 3.89 -9.64 14.37
N GLN A 69 2.93 -10.23 15.10
CA GLN A 69 2.06 -11.27 14.55
C GLN A 69 1.16 -10.69 13.46
N ASN A 70 0.57 -9.51 13.69
CA ASN A 70 -0.26 -8.84 12.69
C ASN A 70 0.50 -8.56 11.39
N VAL A 71 1.74 -8.06 11.50
CA VAL A 71 2.61 -7.82 10.34
C VAL A 71 2.90 -9.13 9.60
N ARG A 72 3.19 -10.22 10.32
CA ARG A 72 3.43 -11.55 9.72
C ARG A 72 2.20 -12.08 8.99
N ASP A 73 1.03 -11.97 9.59
CA ASP A 73 -0.22 -12.48 9.02
C ASP A 73 -0.59 -11.74 7.73
N LEU A 74 -0.50 -10.40 7.74
CA LEU A 74 -0.79 -9.60 6.55
C LEU A 74 0.27 -9.77 5.46
N MET A 75 1.55 -9.88 5.82
CA MET A 75 2.58 -10.18 4.81
C MET A 75 2.44 -11.59 4.24
N THR A 76 1.94 -12.56 5.02
CA THR A 76 1.59 -13.89 4.50
C THR A 76 0.48 -13.79 3.46
N GLN A 77 -0.54 -12.97 3.71
CA GLN A 77 -1.59 -12.69 2.72
C GLN A 77 -1.02 -11.98 1.48
N VAL A 78 -0.17 -10.97 1.64
CA VAL A 78 0.51 -10.30 0.51
C VAL A 78 1.28 -11.30 -0.36
N VAL A 79 2.04 -12.21 0.26
CA VAL A 79 2.77 -13.29 -0.45
C VAL A 79 1.80 -14.22 -1.18
N HIS A 80 0.68 -14.59 -0.56
CA HIS A 80 -0.35 -15.41 -1.19
C HIS A 80 -0.94 -14.72 -2.42
N HIS A 81 -1.37 -13.46 -2.30
CA HIS A 81 -1.89 -12.66 -3.42
C HIS A 81 -0.86 -12.50 -4.55
N PHE A 82 0.41 -12.26 -4.21
CA PHE A 82 1.49 -12.14 -5.18
C PHE A 82 1.72 -13.45 -5.94
N THR A 83 1.84 -14.57 -5.22
CA THR A 83 2.09 -15.89 -5.82
C THR A 83 0.94 -16.29 -6.75
N THR A 84 -0.30 -16.15 -6.28
CA THR A 84 -1.50 -16.44 -7.07
C THR A 84 -1.58 -15.55 -8.31
N GLY A 85 -1.37 -14.24 -8.16
CA GLY A 85 -1.38 -13.32 -9.29
C GLY A 85 -0.23 -13.53 -10.27
N ARG A 86 0.96 -13.90 -9.78
CA ARG A 86 2.12 -14.22 -10.64
C ARG A 86 1.84 -15.45 -11.50
N ASN A 87 1.24 -16.49 -10.92
CA ASN A 87 0.81 -17.68 -11.66
C ASN A 87 -0.27 -17.37 -12.70
N ALA A 88 -1.12 -16.37 -12.43
CA ALA A 88 -2.11 -15.86 -13.39
C ALA A 88 -1.53 -14.85 -14.41
N GLY A 89 -0.21 -14.61 -14.41
CA GLY A 89 0.45 -13.69 -15.34
C GLY A 89 0.28 -12.20 -15.02
N LEU A 90 -0.19 -11.85 -13.81
CA LEU A 90 -0.38 -10.45 -13.41
C LEU A 90 0.93 -9.75 -13.04
N PHE A 91 1.97 -10.48 -12.62
CA PHE A 91 3.22 -9.88 -12.12
C PHE A 91 4.48 -10.38 -12.86
N PRO A 92 4.56 -10.26 -14.20
CA PRO A 92 5.77 -10.64 -14.96
C PRO A 92 6.94 -9.66 -14.72
N SER A 93 6.63 -8.40 -14.45
CA SER A 93 7.58 -7.37 -13.98
C SER A 93 6.83 -6.49 -12.98
N ALA A 94 7.23 -6.58 -11.71
CA ALA A 94 6.55 -5.92 -10.61
C ALA A 94 7.53 -5.11 -9.76
N THR A 95 7.01 -4.13 -9.04
CA THR A 95 7.76 -3.32 -8.07
C THR A 95 6.98 -3.30 -6.76
N ALA A 96 7.70 -3.43 -5.64
CA ALA A 96 7.13 -3.26 -4.33
C ALA A 96 7.35 -1.83 -3.83
N VAL A 97 6.37 -1.30 -3.11
CA VAL A 97 6.43 0.02 -2.47
C VAL A 97 6.04 -0.16 -1.02
N VAL A 98 6.89 0.34 -0.12
CA VAL A 98 6.62 0.37 1.32
C VAL A 98 6.48 1.83 1.74
N LEU A 99 5.29 2.21 2.16
CA LEU A 99 5.00 3.53 2.72
C LEU A 99 4.97 3.43 4.24
N ALA A 100 6.05 3.88 4.88
CA ALA A 100 6.23 3.81 6.32
C ALA A 100 6.01 5.17 6.99
N ALA A 101 5.41 5.13 8.18
CA ALA A 101 5.28 6.29 9.04
C ALA A 101 6.65 6.74 9.58
N VAL A 102 6.83 8.04 9.71
CA VAL A 102 7.97 8.67 10.40
C VAL A 102 7.44 9.56 11.51
N TYR A 103 7.94 9.36 12.72
CA TYR A 103 7.67 10.17 13.90
C TYR A 103 9.00 10.76 14.39
N GLU A 104 9.07 12.09 14.55
CA GLU A 104 10.28 12.79 15.03
C GLU A 104 11.57 12.43 14.27
N ASN A 105 11.48 12.30 12.95
CA ASN A 105 12.55 11.90 12.02
C ASN A 105 13.00 10.43 12.11
N GLU A 106 12.37 9.61 12.96
CA GLU A 106 12.60 8.17 13.03
C GLU A 106 11.47 7.38 12.38
N ILE A 107 11.81 6.25 11.74
CA ILE A 107 10.81 5.34 11.20
C ILE A 107 10.00 4.77 12.36
N ALA A 108 8.69 4.91 12.30
CA ALA A 108 7.80 4.24 13.24
C ALA A 108 7.88 2.73 13.00
N LEU A 109 8.20 1.97 14.07
CA LEU A 109 8.35 0.51 14.05
C LEU A 109 9.42 -0.01 13.06
N PRO A 110 10.71 0.24 13.31
CA PRO A 110 11.79 -0.20 12.41
C PRO A 110 11.79 -1.71 12.19
N ASP A 111 11.49 -2.51 13.22
CA ASP A 111 11.49 -3.99 13.12
C ASP A 111 10.40 -4.51 12.17
N ALA A 112 9.21 -3.89 12.18
CA ALA A 112 8.13 -4.25 11.27
C ALA A 112 8.50 -3.94 9.82
N VAL A 113 9.09 -2.76 9.59
CA VAL A 113 9.53 -2.33 8.25
C VAL A 113 10.66 -3.22 7.73
N GLU A 114 11.59 -3.60 8.60
CA GLU A 114 12.69 -4.52 8.28
C GLU A 114 12.18 -5.94 7.98
N PHE A 115 11.19 -6.43 8.72
CA PHE A 115 10.55 -7.70 8.42
C PHE A 115 9.86 -7.67 7.04
N ILE A 116 9.08 -6.61 6.75
CA ILE A 116 8.44 -6.40 5.45
C ILE A 116 9.49 -6.38 4.33
N ARG A 117 10.62 -5.70 4.54
CA ARG A 117 11.75 -5.68 3.59
C ARG A 117 12.20 -7.08 3.23
N ARG A 118 12.54 -7.89 4.24
CA ARG A 118 13.06 -9.25 4.05
C ARG A 118 12.07 -10.15 3.33
N VAL A 119 10.77 -10.00 3.60
CA VAL A 119 9.73 -10.75 2.88
C VAL A 119 9.71 -10.36 1.41
N LEU A 120 9.71 -9.07 1.10
CA LEU A 120 9.67 -8.58 -0.28
C LEU A 120 10.95 -8.91 -1.06
N GLU A 121 12.12 -8.90 -0.41
CA GLU A 121 13.39 -9.32 -1.01
C GLU A 121 13.40 -10.80 -1.37
N ARG A 122 12.79 -11.66 -0.55
CA ARG A 122 12.63 -13.09 -0.86
C ARG A 122 11.71 -13.34 -2.06
N LEU A 123 10.86 -12.37 -2.41
CA LEU A 123 10.04 -12.42 -3.62
C LEU A 123 10.78 -11.90 -4.87
N ASP A 124 12.04 -11.47 -4.73
CA ASP A 124 12.88 -10.90 -5.78
C ASP A 124 12.25 -9.64 -6.42
N LEU A 125 11.63 -8.80 -5.58
CA LEU A 125 10.99 -7.57 -6.01
C LEU A 125 11.91 -6.36 -5.76
N PRO A 126 12.09 -5.46 -6.75
CA PRO A 126 12.63 -4.14 -6.49
C PRO A 126 11.76 -3.39 -5.48
N ILE A 127 12.36 -2.89 -4.40
CA ILE A 127 11.63 -2.23 -3.30
C ILE A 127 11.88 -0.72 -3.34
N ARG A 128 10.81 0.06 -3.32
CA ARG A 128 10.84 1.52 -3.14
C ARG A 128 10.33 1.87 -1.75
N TYR A 129 11.15 2.55 -0.96
CA TYR A 129 10.74 3.07 0.34
C TYR A 129 10.26 4.49 0.22
N GLN A 130 9.05 4.74 0.72
CA GLN A 130 8.51 6.06 0.89
C GLN A 130 8.19 6.30 2.36
N LYS A 131 8.44 7.53 2.80
CA LYS A 131 8.16 7.98 4.16
C LYS A 131 7.04 9.01 4.13
N TYR A 132 6.19 9.00 5.15
CA TYR A 132 5.25 10.09 5.42
C TYR A 132 5.31 10.47 6.90
N ARG A 133 5.07 11.75 7.20
CA ARG A 133 5.11 12.24 8.58
C ARG A 133 3.82 11.85 9.31
N VAL A 134 3.96 11.29 10.51
CA VAL A 134 2.86 11.11 11.45
C VAL A 134 2.47 12.46 12.05
N ARG A 135 1.18 12.78 12.04
CA ARG A 135 0.65 14.00 12.64
C ARG A 135 0.51 13.82 14.16
N ARG A 136 0.81 14.88 14.92
CA ARG A 136 0.62 14.86 16.38
C ARG A 136 -0.87 14.91 16.73
N GLN A 137 -1.23 14.43 17.91
CA GLN A 137 -2.60 14.55 18.41
C GLN A 137 -3.01 16.04 18.44
N GLY A 138 -4.20 16.37 17.92
CA GLY A 138 -4.69 17.74 17.82
C GLY A 138 -4.25 18.50 16.57
N GLU A 139 -3.36 17.95 15.75
CA GLU A 139 -2.96 18.56 14.49
C GLU A 139 -4.05 18.35 13.42
N ALA A 140 -4.49 19.45 12.78
CA ALA A 140 -5.51 19.39 11.73
C ALA A 140 -5.03 18.56 10.53
N ARG A 141 -5.93 17.73 9.98
CA ARG A 141 -5.67 16.92 8.78
C ARG A 141 -6.38 17.51 7.58
N VAL A 142 -5.65 17.62 6.49
CA VAL A 142 -6.27 17.96 5.20
C VAL A 142 -6.87 16.70 4.59
N SER A 143 -7.97 16.84 3.85
CA SER A 143 -8.60 15.72 3.16
C SER A 143 -7.59 14.96 2.29
N GLY A 144 -7.51 13.65 2.50
CA GLY A 144 -6.60 12.75 1.79
C GLY A 144 -5.15 12.73 2.25
N GLU A 145 -4.85 13.38 3.38
CA GLU A 145 -3.60 13.19 4.07
C GLU A 145 -3.48 11.79 4.69
N THR A 146 -2.27 11.23 4.70
CA THR A 146 -1.97 9.83 5.08
C THR A 146 -2.69 8.81 4.20
N SER A 147 -2.70 9.02 2.89
CA SER A 147 -3.30 8.12 1.91
C SER A 147 -2.28 7.52 0.95
N PHE A 148 -2.61 6.34 0.45
CA PHE A 148 -1.88 5.70 -0.63
C PHE A 148 -2.84 5.14 -1.67
N VAL A 149 -2.61 5.49 -2.93
CA VAL A 149 -3.44 5.05 -4.05
C VAL A 149 -2.58 4.49 -5.16
N LEU A 150 -3.00 3.33 -5.65
CA LEU A 150 -2.55 2.75 -6.90
C LEU A 150 -3.61 3.06 -7.96
N HIS A 151 -3.20 3.59 -9.10
CA HIS A 151 -4.06 3.78 -10.27
C HIS A 151 -3.48 2.96 -11.42
N GLY A 152 -4.16 1.90 -11.79
CA GLY A 152 -3.74 0.98 -12.82
C GLY A 152 -4.68 0.98 -14.02
N ARG A 153 -4.10 0.71 -15.19
CA ARG A 153 -4.82 0.33 -16.41
C ARG A 153 -4.03 -0.78 -17.07
N ARG A 154 -4.73 -1.79 -17.59
CA ARG A 154 -4.08 -2.97 -18.17
C ARG A 154 -3.11 -2.57 -19.29
N GLY A 155 -1.87 -3.06 -19.21
CA GLY A 155 -0.82 -2.77 -20.18
C GLY A 155 -0.23 -1.36 -20.10
N MET A 156 -0.60 -0.59 -19.07
CA MET A 156 -0.03 0.72 -18.81
C MET A 156 0.72 0.70 -17.48
N ARG A 157 1.80 1.49 -17.44
CA ARG A 157 2.51 1.70 -16.17
C ARG A 157 1.58 2.32 -15.13
N PRO A 158 1.43 1.70 -13.94
CA PRO A 158 0.55 2.19 -12.90
C PRO A 158 1.08 3.50 -12.28
N GLY A 159 0.16 4.38 -11.92
CA GLY A 159 0.40 5.56 -11.11
C GLY A 159 0.36 5.23 -9.63
N LEU A 160 1.27 5.83 -8.84
CA LEU A 160 1.36 5.69 -7.40
C LEU A 160 1.20 7.07 -6.79
N TYR A 161 0.31 7.23 -5.81
CA TYR A 161 0.02 8.54 -5.22
C TYR A 161 0.03 8.47 -3.71
N VAL A 162 0.81 9.34 -3.07
CA VAL A 162 0.85 9.51 -1.62
C VAL A 162 0.34 10.90 -1.30
N ASN A 163 -0.64 10.99 -0.41
CA ASN A 163 -1.29 12.27 -0.06
C ASN A 163 -1.78 13.04 -1.31
N GLY A 164 -2.38 12.33 -2.26
CA GLY A 164 -2.87 12.90 -3.52
C GLY A 164 -1.78 13.31 -4.53
N THR A 165 -0.50 13.22 -4.17
CA THR A 165 0.63 13.59 -5.04
C THR A 165 1.26 12.36 -5.65
N GLN A 166 1.50 12.38 -6.96
CA GLN A 166 2.13 11.26 -7.64
C GLN A 166 3.58 11.08 -7.15
N LEU A 167 3.94 9.85 -6.78
CA LEU A 167 5.34 9.49 -6.59
C LEU A 167 6.03 9.58 -7.95
N HIS A 168 6.87 10.60 -8.11
CA HIS A 168 7.69 10.77 -9.30
C HIS A 168 8.75 9.66 -9.38
N ARG A 169 9.13 9.32 -10.61
CA ARG A 169 9.97 8.17 -10.95
C ARG A 169 11.28 8.15 -10.21
#